data_AF-A0A929A173-F1
#
_entry.id   AF-A0A929A173-F1
#
_cell.length_a   1.000
_cell.length_b   1.000
_cell.length_c   1.000
_cell.angle_alpha   90.00
_cell.angle_beta   90.00
_cell.angle_gamma   90.00
#
_symmetry.space_group_name_H-M   'P 1'
#
loop_
_entity.id
_entity.type
_entity.pdbx_description
1 polymer ?
#
loop_
_entity_poly.entity_id
_entity_poly.type
_entity_poly.pdbx_seq_one_letter_code
_entity_poly.pdbx_strand_id
1 'polypeptide(L)'
;MGIYRIGSHLGLYLQSDADVAILFCLPERADFYRVSGWQPLPAATILYGDPKQPYVNEETVMMQFVSAKGVQHQNTFAHQPVYAGNHLW
;
A
#
# COMPACT_ATOMS: atom_id res chain seq x y z
N MET A 1 8.21 10.66 -15.25
CA MET A 1 8.71 11.63 -14.24
C MET A 1 7.67 11.70 -13.14
N GLY A 2 7.84 10.95 -12.05
CA GLY A 2 6.85 10.84 -10.98
C GLY A 2 7.49 11.26 -9.66
N ILE A 3 7.05 12.40 -9.12
CA ILE A 3 7.47 12.90 -7.80
C ILE A 3 6.36 12.50 -6.83
N TYR A 4 6.67 11.68 -5.84
CA TYR A 4 5.78 11.42 -4.71
C TYR A 4 6.12 12.39 -3.59
N ARG A 5 5.21 13.33 -3.30
CA ARG A 5 5.26 14.18 -2.11
C ARG A 5 4.46 13.53 -1.00
N ILE A 6 5.15 13.14 0.07
CA ILE A 6 4.54 12.70 1.32
C ILE A 6 4.13 13.96 2.09
N GLY A 7 2.83 14.19 2.23
CA GLY A 7 2.30 15.27 3.06
C GLY A 7 0.79 15.44 2.91
N SER A 8 0.03 14.97 3.91
CA SER A 8 -1.34 15.44 4.25
C SER A 8 -2.38 15.53 3.12
N HIS A 9 -2.86 14.40 2.59
CA HIS A 9 -3.94 14.41 1.58
C HIS A 9 -4.91 13.24 1.69
N LEU A 10 -5.85 13.29 2.65
CA LEU A 10 -7.06 12.45 2.60
C LEU A 10 -7.94 12.77 1.36
N GLY A 11 -7.71 13.89 0.66
CA GLY A 11 -8.48 14.31 -0.51
C GLY A 11 -7.86 14.06 -1.89
N LEU A 12 -6.57 13.70 -2.02
CA LEU A 12 -5.94 13.57 -3.35
C LEU A 12 -6.28 12.27 -4.07
N TYR A 13 -6.47 11.16 -3.35
CA TYR A 13 -6.73 9.86 -3.99
C TYR A 13 -8.12 9.80 -4.65
N LEU A 14 -9.08 10.61 -4.17
CA LEU A 14 -10.41 10.72 -4.76
C LEU A 14 -10.43 11.53 -6.07
N GLN A 15 -9.38 12.29 -6.36
CA GLN A 15 -9.23 13.07 -7.60
C GLN A 15 -8.35 12.38 -8.65
N SER A 16 -7.80 11.20 -8.31
CA SER A 16 -7.02 10.37 -9.22
C SER A 16 -7.87 9.22 -9.77
N ASP A 17 -7.58 8.75 -10.98
CA ASP A 17 -8.14 7.52 -11.56
C ASP A 17 -7.59 6.23 -10.88
N ALA A 18 -7.20 6.32 -9.60
CA ALA A 18 -6.69 5.20 -8.84
C ALA A 18 -7.84 4.30 -8.39
N ASP A 19 -7.64 2.98 -8.46
CA ASP A 19 -8.57 1.99 -7.92
C ASP A 19 -8.23 1.59 -6.47
N VAL A 20 -6.95 1.75 -6.12
CA VAL A 20 -6.36 1.37 -4.83
C VAL A 20 -5.35 2.42 -4.37
N ALA A 21 -5.34 2.69 -3.07
CA ALA A 21 -4.29 3.45 -2.39
C ALA A 21 -3.51 2.50 -1.48
N ILE A 22 -2.19 2.69 -1.40
CA ILE A 22 -1.28 1.88 -0.56
C ILE A 22 -0.46 2.81 0.31
N LEU A 23 -0.26 2.44 1.57
CA LEU A 23 0.69 3.09 2.48
C LEU A 23 1.47 2.05 3.28
N PHE A 24 2.58 2.50 3.86
CA PHE A 24 3.37 1.75 4.83
C PHE A 24 3.20 2.38 6.20
N CYS A 25 3.06 1.55 7.22
CA CYS A 25 3.08 2.02 8.60
C CYS A 25 3.74 1.01 9.52
N LEU A 26 4.24 1.48 10.66
CA LEU A 26 4.64 0.57 11.73
C LEU A 26 3.44 -0.29 12.17
N PRO A 27 3.64 -1.57 12.54
CA PRO A 27 2.56 -2.48 12.90
C PRO A 27 1.60 -1.93 13.98
N GLU A 28 2.14 -1.24 14.99
CA GLU A 28 1.35 -0.65 16.07
C GLU A 28 0.43 0.51 15.63
N ARG A 29 0.61 1.03 14.42
CA ARG A 29 -0.25 2.07 13.83
C ARG A 29 -1.33 1.50 12.91
N ALA A 30 -1.34 0.21 12.62
CA ALA A 30 -2.29 -0.40 11.68
C ALA A 30 -3.75 -0.15 12.10
N ASP A 31 -4.05 -0.23 13.41
CA ASP A 31 -5.41 -0.03 13.92
C ASP A 31 -5.88 1.43 13.80
N PHE A 32 -4.97 2.40 13.85
CA PHE A 32 -5.29 3.80 13.55
C PHE A 32 -5.74 3.99 12.09
N TYR A 33 -5.17 3.24 11.15
CA TYR A 33 -5.60 3.32 9.75
C TYR A 33 -6.87 2.52 9.48
N ARG A 34 -7.09 1.41 10.19
CA ARG A 34 -8.31 0.60 10.07
C ARG A 34 -9.59 1.38 10.30
N VAL A 35 -9.61 2.29 11.28
CA VAL A 35 -10.79 3.14 11.54
C VAL A 35 -11.13 4.07 10.36
N SER A 36 -10.18 4.32 9.45
CA SER A 36 -10.39 5.11 8.23
C SER A 36 -10.62 4.24 6.98
N GLY A 37 -10.93 2.95 7.14
CA GLY A 37 -11.25 2.04 6.03
C GLY A 37 -10.04 1.40 5.33
N TRP A 38 -8.84 1.54 5.90
CA TRP A 38 -7.65 0.82 5.43
C TRP A 38 -7.65 -0.62 5.93
N GLN A 39 -7.09 -1.52 5.13
CA GLN A 39 -6.98 -2.94 5.44
C GLN A 39 -5.53 -3.38 5.31
N PRO A 40 -4.98 -4.17 6.25
CA PRO A 40 -3.65 -4.72 6.09
C PRO A 40 -3.62 -5.72 4.94
N LEU A 41 -2.52 -5.74 4.18
CA LEU A 41 -2.23 -6.78 3.21
C LEU A 41 -1.20 -7.76 3.83
N PRO A 42 -1.65 -8.85 4.45
CA PRO A 42 -0.74 -9.80 5.09
C PRO A 42 0.17 -10.55 4.11
N ALA A 43 -0.24 -10.66 2.84
CA ALA A 43 0.56 -11.29 1.79
C ALA A 43 1.59 -10.34 1.15
N ALA A 44 1.62 -9.06 1.55
CA ALA A 44 2.58 -8.11 1.00
C ALA A 44 3.94 -8.22 1.70
N THR A 45 5.01 -8.11 0.92
CA THR A 45 6.39 -8.05 1.42
C THR A 45 7.02 -6.75 0.94
N ILE A 46 7.53 -5.97 1.88
CA ILE A 46 8.21 -4.73 1.57
C ILE A 46 9.70 -5.04 1.42
N LEU A 47 10.27 -4.71 0.26
CA LEU A 47 11.68 -4.94 -0.04
C LEU A 47 12.40 -3.59 -0.19
N TYR A 48 13.54 -3.44 0.47
CA TYR A 48 14.38 -2.25 0.39
C TYR A 48 15.85 -2.64 0.16
N GLY A 49 16.67 -1.67 -0.20
CA GLY A 49 18.11 -1.86 -0.42
C GLY A 49 18.48 -2.16 -1.87
N ASP A 50 19.64 -2.79 -2.04
CA ASP A 50 20.18 -3.15 -3.36
C ASP A 50 19.25 -4.17 -4.05
N PRO A 51 18.83 -3.96 -5.31
CA PRO A 51 18.03 -4.94 -6.06
C PRO A 51 18.63 -6.36 -6.12
N LYS A 52 19.95 -6.49 -6.03
CA LYS A 52 20.65 -7.79 -6.03
C LYS A 52 20.71 -8.43 -4.65
N GLN A 53 20.52 -7.65 -3.59
CA GLN A 53 20.53 -8.09 -2.19
C GLN A 53 19.51 -7.29 -1.36
N PRO A 54 18.20 -7.45 -1.64
CA PRO A 54 17.18 -6.71 -0.92
C PRO A 54 17.06 -7.26 0.51
N TYR A 55 16.65 -6.39 1.43
CA TYR A 55 16.23 -6.79 2.78
C TYR A 55 14.74 -6.54 2.95
N VAL A 56 14.12 -7.37 3.80
CA VAL A 56 12.70 -7.23 4.15
C VAL A 56 12.56 -6.11 5.19
N ASN A 57 11.61 -5.21 4.98
CA ASN A 57 11.22 -4.21 5.97
C ASN A 57 10.02 -4.72 6.78
N GLU A 58 10.05 -4.48 8.09
CA GLU A 58 9.06 -4.94 9.07
C GLU A 58 7.79 -4.05 9.13
N GLU A 59 7.72 -2.99 8.33
CA GLU A 59 6.52 -2.20 8.17
C GLU A 59 5.35 -3.03 7.62
N THR A 60 4.14 -2.62 8.00
CA THR A 60 2.89 -3.19 7.49
C THR A 60 2.44 -2.42 6.25
N VAL A 61 2.10 -3.15 5.20
CA VAL A 61 1.42 -2.60 4.03
C VAL A 61 -0.08 -2.51 4.33
N MET A 62 -0.63 -1.31 4.19
CA MET A 62 -2.06 -1.07 4.27
C MET A 62 -2.58 -0.69 2.89
N MET A 63 -3.78 -1.13 2.54
CA MET A 63 -4.48 -0.80 1.30
C MET A 63 -5.87 -0.25 1.59
N GLN A 64 -6.31 0.67 0.75
CA GLN A 64 -7.69 1.13 0.69
C GLN A 64 -8.19 1.07 -0.75
N PHE A 65 -9.38 0.48 -0.96
CA PHE A 65 -10.06 0.49 -2.25
C PHE A 65 -10.84 1.80 -2.39
N VAL A 66 -10.49 2.62 -3.37
CA VAL A 66 -11.03 3.99 -3.52
C VAL A 66 -11.99 4.12 -4.71
N SER A 67 -12.18 3.06 -5.48
CA SER A 67 -13.15 2.99 -6.60
C SER A 67 -14.03 1.74 -6.52
N ALA A 68 -15.18 1.76 -7.20
CA ALA A 68 -16.05 0.59 -7.32
C ALA A 68 -15.34 -0.60 -7.99
N LYS A 69 -14.48 -0.32 -8.97
CA LYS A 69 -13.64 -1.32 -9.63
C LYS A 69 -12.63 -1.92 -8.66
N GLY A 70 -11.97 -1.11 -7.84
CA GLY A 70 -11.07 -1.58 -6.79
C GLY A 70 -11.76 -2.54 -5.84
N VAL A 71 -12.94 -2.17 -5.34
CA VAL A 71 -13.76 -3.00 -4.44
C VAL A 71 -14.15 -4.33 -5.12
N GLN A 72 -14.56 -4.30 -6.39
CA GLN A 72 -14.92 -5.50 -7.15
C GLN A 72 -13.77 -6.51 -7.26
N HIS A 73 -12.52 -6.02 -7.27
CA HIS A 73 -11.33 -6.83 -7.45
C HIS A 73 -10.50 -7.03 -6.17
N GLN A 74 -11.06 -6.71 -4.99
CA GLN A 74 -10.33 -6.79 -3.71
C GLN A 74 -9.69 -8.16 -3.44
N ASN A 75 -10.37 -9.25 -3.83
CA ASN A 75 -9.91 -10.62 -3.59
C ASN A 75 -8.65 -10.99 -4.39
N THR A 76 -8.33 -10.25 -5.46
CA THR A 76 -7.08 -10.44 -6.22
C THR A 76 -5.86 -10.21 -5.33
N PHE A 77 -5.96 -9.28 -4.39
CA PHE A 77 -4.86 -8.89 -3.49
C PHE A 77 -4.75 -9.77 -2.24
N ALA A 78 -5.75 -10.60 -1.96
CA ALA A 78 -5.77 -11.44 -0.76
C ALA A 78 -4.79 -12.63 -0.84
N HIS A 79 -4.43 -13.05 -2.06
CA HIS A 79 -3.71 -14.31 -2.29
C HIS A 79 -2.44 -14.16 -3.13
N GLN A 80 -2.14 -12.95 -3.61
CA GLN A 80 -0.95 -12.70 -4.42
C GLN A 80 0.08 -11.92 -3.61
N PRO A 81 1.38 -12.27 -3.72
CA PRO A 81 2.42 -11.48 -3.11
C PRO A 81 2.43 -10.10 -3.77
N VAL A 82 2.32 -9.07 -2.94
CA VAL A 82 2.51 -7.68 -3.36
C VAL A 82 3.87 -7.23 -2.87
N TYR A 83 4.74 -6.85 -3.79
CA TYR A 83 6.06 -6.38 -3.46
C TYR A 83 6.13 -4.86 -3.59
N ALA A 84 6.60 -4.17 -2.55
CA ALA A 84 6.53 -2.71 -2.46
C ALA A 84 7.82 -2.06 -1.90
N GLY A 85 8.21 -0.89 -2.44
CA GLY A 85 9.41 -0.11 -2.09
C GLY A 85 10.16 0.48 -3.31
N ASN A 86 11.47 0.75 -3.18
CA ASN A 86 12.19 1.71 -4.03
C ASN A 86 12.47 1.27 -5.47
N HIS A 87 12.46 -0.04 -5.73
CA HIS A 87 12.71 -0.61 -7.04
C HIS A 87 11.51 -1.49 -7.43
N LEU A 88 11.18 -1.52 -8.72
CA LEU A 88 10.19 -2.47 -9.23
C LEU A 88 10.92 -3.81 -9.41
N TRP A 89 10.63 -4.77 -8.54
CA TRP A 89 11.05 -6.18 -8.57
C TRP A 89 10.10 -7.02 -9.44
#